data_AF-A0A5Q2TKQ2-F1
#
_entry.id   AF-A0A5Q2TKQ2-F1
#
_cell.length_a   1.000
_cell.length_b   1.000
_cell.length_c   1.000
_cell.angle_alpha   90.00
_cell.angle_beta   90.00
_cell.angle_gamma   90.00
#
_symmetry.space_group_name_H-M   'P 1'
#
loop_
_entity.id
_entity.type
_entity.pdbx_description
1 polymer ?
#
loop_
_entity_poly.entity_id
_entity_poly.type
_entity_poly.pdbx_seq_one_letter_code
_entity_poly.pdbx_strand_id
1 'polypeptide(L)'
;MGDLEGKDLKAALMELRDYQKKIKNTKEYYDEEEDSRIVIDYYHDINFDEANKSKLFEQLHQLTTTSHENQLPYNSETRDYLYSTIDLRMDGNLKSIYSGSHKDPEQAIREDHEVALKRKEEYEKLLNNKPKNDDVWNKAVAIIESENMFNCEHVVPQSWFDQDNPMRGDLHHLFTCEKKCNSTRSNYPYFDFVEYTPEMDIETIKTQCGKYEKEKFEPESGKGEVARATLYFLIRYPGEISHYSAKDIEMLLNWHRDFKISVYEKHRNKEIYHIQKNRNPLIDFPEYADKIDFVLGLS
;
A
#
# COMPACT_ATOMS: atom_id res chain seq x y z
N MET A 1 -14.05 -10.21 -27.33
CA MET A 1 -13.45 -10.13 -25.98
C MET A 1 -12.53 -8.92 -25.81
N GLY A 2 -11.72 -8.51 -26.81
CA GLY A 2 -10.94 -7.26 -26.73
C GLY A 2 -11.74 -5.94 -26.58
N ASP A 3 -13.07 -5.98 -26.73
CA ASP A 3 -13.96 -4.82 -26.51
C ASP A 3 -14.32 -4.59 -25.02
N LEU A 4 -14.12 -5.59 -24.14
CA LEU A 4 -14.37 -5.42 -22.69
C LEU A 4 -13.17 -4.79 -21.98
N GLU A 5 -11.95 -5.27 -22.22
CA GLU A 5 -10.73 -4.67 -21.63
C GLU A 5 -10.45 -3.27 -22.15
N GLY A 6 -10.75 -3.04 -23.43
CA GLY A 6 -10.76 -1.69 -23.99
C GLY A 6 -11.82 -0.77 -23.35
N LYS A 7 -12.85 -1.32 -22.69
CA LYS A 7 -13.80 -0.55 -21.87
C LYS A 7 -13.27 -0.33 -20.46
N ASP A 8 -12.63 -1.32 -19.85
CA ASP A 8 -12.08 -1.21 -18.49
C ASP A 8 -10.98 -0.15 -18.43
N LEU A 9 -10.01 -0.18 -19.37
CA LEU A 9 -8.99 0.87 -19.48
C LEU A 9 -9.62 2.25 -19.71
N LYS A 10 -10.65 2.34 -20.56
CA LYS A 10 -11.33 3.62 -20.81
C LYS A 10 -12.06 4.13 -19.57
N ALA A 11 -12.66 3.25 -18.78
CA ALA A 11 -13.33 3.60 -17.54
C ALA A 11 -12.32 4.14 -16.52
N ALA A 12 -11.20 3.43 -16.29
CA ALA A 12 -10.14 3.86 -15.37
C ALA A 12 -9.55 5.23 -15.77
N LEU A 13 -9.27 5.45 -17.06
CA LEU A 13 -8.78 6.73 -17.57
C LEU A 13 -9.83 7.86 -17.49
N MET A 14 -11.11 7.53 -17.61
CA MET A 14 -12.19 8.50 -17.44
C MET A 14 -12.31 8.92 -15.98
N GLU A 15 -12.26 7.95 -15.06
CA GLU A 15 -12.25 8.20 -13.61
C GLU A 15 -11.08 9.09 -13.20
N LEU A 16 -9.86 8.76 -13.65
CA LEU A 16 -8.67 9.59 -13.44
C LEU A 16 -8.91 11.04 -13.90
N ARG A 17 -9.40 11.24 -15.12
CA ARG A 17 -9.63 12.58 -15.69
C ARG A 17 -10.70 13.34 -14.94
N ASP A 18 -11.75 12.66 -14.49
CA ASP A 18 -12.81 13.30 -13.74
C ASP A 18 -12.36 13.67 -12.33
N TYR A 19 -11.55 12.83 -11.69
CA TYR A 19 -10.91 13.15 -10.41
C TYR A 19 -9.93 14.32 -10.55
N GLN A 20 -9.06 14.32 -11.56
CA GLN A 20 -8.14 15.42 -11.85
C GLN A 20 -8.87 16.76 -12.08
N LYS A 21 -10.05 16.75 -12.72
CA LYS A 21 -10.88 17.96 -12.86
C LYS A 21 -11.53 18.39 -11.55
N LYS A 22 -11.80 17.45 -10.63
CA LYS A 22 -12.42 17.70 -9.33
C LYS A 22 -11.45 18.36 -8.37
N ILE A 23 -10.17 17.99 -8.35
CA ILE A 23 -9.14 18.46 -7.39
C ILE A 23 -8.62 19.88 -7.69
N LYS A 24 -9.49 20.89 -7.76
CA LYS A 24 -9.06 22.26 -8.09
C LYS A 24 -8.48 23.00 -6.88
N ASN A 25 -8.75 22.51 -5.68
CA ASN A 25 -8.25 23.09 -4.43
C ASN A 25 -8.18 22.04 -3.30
N THR A 26 -7.61 22.44 -2.16
CA THR A 26 -7.42 21.56 -0.99
C THR A 26 -8.73 20.96 -0.47
N LYS A 27 -9.84 21.71 -0.41
CA LYS A 27 -11.12 21.21 0.11
C LYS A 27 -11.73 20.15 -0.80
N GLU A 28 -11.56 20.28 -2.11
CA GLU A 28 -12.01 19.28 -3.08
C GLU A 28 -11.12 18.02 -3.10
N TYR A 29 -9.83 18.17 -2.82
CA TYR A 29 -8.89 17.05 -2.65
C TYR A 29 -9.10 16.31 -1.33
N TYR A 30 -9.32 17.05 -0.25
CA TYR A 30 -9.54 16.50 1.08
C TYR A 30 -10.53 17.38 1.87
N ASP A 31 -11.77 16.90 1.99
CA ASP A 31 -12.78 17.52 2.84
C ASP A 31 -12.61 17.05 4.29
N GLU A 32 -11.92 17.86 5.08
CA GLU A 32 -11.63 17.58 6.50
C GLU A 32 -12.89 17.50 7.37
N GLU A 33 -13.93 18.27 7.07
CA GLU A 33 -15.16 18.27 7.88
C GLU A 33 -15.97 17.00 7.62
N GLU A 34 -16.03 16.57 6.36
CA GLU A 34 -16.61 15.28 5.99
C GLU A 34 -15.84 14.12 6.61
N ASP A 35 -14.52 14.11 6.48
CA ASP A 35 -13.70 13.02 7.01
C ASP A 35 -13.78 12.96 8.53
N SER A 36 -13.81 14.11 9.22
CA SER A 36 -13.98 14.15 10.69
C SER A 36 -15.27 13.47 11.15
N ARG A 37 -16.38 13.62 10.41
CA ARG A 37 -17.64 12.93 10.73
C ARG A 37 -17.53 11.43 10.52
N ILE A 38 -16.88 11.01 9.43
CA ILE A 38 -16.62 9.60 9.12
C ILE A 38 -15.75 8.98 10.21
N VAL A 39 -14.70 9.66 10.65
CA VAL A 39 -13.80 9.19 11.71
C VAL A 39 -14.57 9.03 13.03
N ILE A 40 -15.37 10.03 13.43
CA ILE A 40 -16.17 9.93 14.67
C ILE A 40 -17.13 8.73 14.62
N ASP A 41 -17.81 8.53 13.49
CA ASP A 41 -18.74 7.41 13.31
C ASP A 41 -18.01 6.06 13.29
N TYR A 42 -16.89 5.95 12.56
CA TYR A 42 -16.15 4.71 12.42
C TYR A 42 -15.54 4.21 13.74
N TYR A 43 -15.01 5.11 14.57
CA TYR A 43 -14.36 4.76 15.83
C TYR A 43 -15.23 4.98 17.08
N HIS A 44 -16.55 5.16 16.94
CA HIS A 44 -17.44 5.54 18.06
C HIS A 44 -17.40 4.59 19.27
N ASP A 45 -17.09 3.31 19.04
CA ASP A 45 -16.99 2.27 20.08
C ASP A 45 -15.56 2.07 20.63
N ILE A 46 -14.56 2.79 20.10
CA ILE A 46 -13.16 2.61 20.51
C ILE A 46 -12.82 3.50 21.69
N ASN A 47 -12.35 2.89 22.77
CA ASN A 47 -11.81 3.63 23.91
C ASN A 47 -10.31 3.89 23.73
N PHE A 48 -9.95 4.99 23.08
CA PHE A 48 -8.56 5.42 22.91
C PHE A 48 -7.84 5.79 24.22
N ASP A 49 -8.59 6.07 25.29
CA ASP A 49 -8.03 6.31 26.63
C ASP A 49 -7.82 5.03 27.45
N GLU A 50 -7.99 3.86 26.83
CA GLU A 50 -7.65 2.57 27.43
C GLU A 50 -6.17 2.55 27.86
N ALA A 51 -5.94 2.31 29.16
CA ALA A 51 -4.60 2.27 29.73
C ALA A 51 -3.87 0.96 29.39
N ASN A 52 -4.61 -0.11 29.14
CA ASN A 52 -4.05 -1.38 28.71
C ASN A 52 -3.79 -1.39 27.19
N LYS A 53 -2.52 -1.29 26.80
CA LYS A 53 -2.11 -1.25 25.39
C LYS A 53 -2.57 -2.47 24.58
N SER A 54 -2.58 -3.65 25.19
CA SER A 54 -3.04 -4.88 24.56
C SER A 54 -4.54 -4.83 24.27
N LYS A 55 -5.33 -4.22 25.16
CA LYS A 55 -6.77 -4.08 24.97
C LYS A 55 -7.14 -3.03 23.92
N LEU A 56 -6.35 -1.97 23.77
CA LEU A 56 -6.52 -1.04 22.65
C LEU A 56 -6.15 -1.71 21.32
N PHE A 57 -5.07 -2.49 21.30
CA PHE A 57 -4.70 -3.31 20.13
C PHE A 57 -5.84 -4.25 19.72
N GLU A 58 -6.41 -5.02 20.66
CA GLU A 58 -7.53 -5.94 20.39
C GLU A 58 -8.77 -5.23 19.83
N GLN A 59 -9.14 -4.07 20.39
CA GLN A 59 -10.25 -3.26 19.91
C GLN A 59 -10.04 -2.78 18.46
N LEU A 60 -8.86 -2.26 18.15
CA LEU A 60 -8.52 -1.79 16.80
C LEU A 60 -8.39 -2.95 15.81
N HIS A 61 -7.81 -4.09 16.23
CA HIS A 61 -7.76 -5.31 15.42
C HIS A 61 -9.18 -5.78 15.07
N GLN A 62 -10.07 -5.86 16.05
CA GLN A 62 -11.46 -6.25 15.84
C GLN A 62 -12.14 -5.28 14.85
N LEU A 63 -12.07 -3.97 15.10
CA LEU A 63 -12.71 -2.96 14.25
C LEU A 63 -12.19 -3.02 12.81
N THR A 64 -10.88 -2.98 12.61
CA THR A 64 -10.27 -3.02 11.27
C THR A 64 -10.54 -4.34 10.54
N THR A 65 -10.75 -5.43 11.28
CA THR A 65 -11.13 -6.73 10.72
C THR A 65 -12.59 -6.78 10.32
N THR A 66 -13.52 -6.42 11.21
CA THR A 66 -14.96 -6.54 10.96
C THR A 66 -15.49 -5.49 10.00
N SER A 67 -14.84 -4.33 9.90
CA SER A 67 -15.22 -3.28 8.96
C SER A 67 -14.60 -3.42 7.57
N HIS A 68 -13.66 -4.34 7.34
CA HIS A 68 -13.11 -4.56 6.00
C HIS A 68 -14.09 -5.40 5.16
N GLU A 69 -15.15 -4.74 4.69
CA GLU A 69 -16.26 -5.35 3.95
C GLU A 69 -15.85 -5.75 2.52
N ASN A 70 -15.15 -4.86 1.82
CA ASN A 70 -14.78 -5.06 0.41
C ASN A 70 -13.32 -5.48 0.30
N GLN A 71 -13.07 -6.78 0.46
CA GLN A 71 -11.74 -7.39 0.32
C GLN A 71 -11.39 -7.56 -1.15
N LEU A 72 -10.54 -6.66 -1.65
CA LEU A 72 -10.16 -6.62 -3.06
C LEU A 72 -9.14 -7.71 -3.41
N PRO A 73 -9.21 -8.32 -4.61
CA PRO A 73 -8.15 -9.18 -5.11
C PRO A 73 -6.93 -8.35 -5.54
N TYR A 74 -5.79 -9.00 -5.79
CA TYR A 74 -4.64 -8.32 -6.40
C TYR A 74 -4.67 -8.41 -7.94
N ASN A 75 -5.28 -7.42 -8.60
CA ASN A 75 -5.43 -7.33 -10.06
C ASN A 75 -5.37 -5.86 -10.55
N SER A 76 -5.61 -5.63 -11.85
CA SER A 76 -5.60 -4.28 -12.44
C SER A 76 -6.71 -3.38 -11.93
N GLU A 77 -7.90 -3.92 -11.66
CA GLU A 77 -9.03 -3.15 -11.15
C GLU A 77 -8.72 -2.56 -9.75
N THR A 78 -8.09 -3.34 -8.87
CA THR A 78 -7.65 -2.84 -7.55
C THR A 78 -6.65 -1.69 -7.68
N ARG A 79 -5.77 -1.75 -8.69
CA ARG A 79 -4.78 -0.70 -8.93
C ARG A 79 -5.33 0.48 -9.72
N ASP A 80 -6.43 0.30 -10.44
CA ASP A 80 -7.15 1.41 -11.04
C ASP A 80 -7.61 2.38 -9.95
N TYR A 81 -8.19 1.90 -8.84
CA TYR A 81 -8.50 2.76 -7.69
C TYR A 81 -7.26 3.48 -7.15
N LEU A 82 -6.15 2.75 -7.04
CA LEU A 82 -4.90 3.31 -6.53
C LEU A 82 -4.44 4.48 -7.40
N TYR A 83 -4.38 4.30 -8.72
CA TYR A 83 -3.80 5.30 -9.62
C TYR A 83 -4.80 6.34 -10.15
N SER A 84 -6.10 6.08 -10.09
CA SER A 84 -7.16 7.01 -10.49
C SER A 84 -7.50 8.02 -9.41
N THR A 85 -7.32 7.64 -8.14
CA THR A 85 -7.87 8.38 -7.00
C THR A 85 -6.93 8.35 -5.80
N ILE A 86 -6.68 7.17 -5.23
CA ILE A 86 -6.16 7.07 -3.86
C ILE A 86 -4.71 7.61 -3.78
N ASP A 87 -3.83 7.27 -4.70
CA ASP A 87 -2.42 7.72 -4.70
C ASP A 87 -2.20 9.08 -5.37
N LEU A 88 -3.25 9.67 -5.95
CA LEU A 88 -3.11 10.99 -6.56
C LEU A 88 -2.76 12.03 -5.50
N ARG A 89 -1.74 12.83 -5.83
CA ARG A 89 -1.40 14.04 -5.09
C ARG A 89 -2.30 15.18 -5.55
N MET A 90 -2.29 16.27 -4.79
CA MET A 90 -3.11 17.46 -5.09
C MET A 90 -2.81 18.10 -6.45
N ASP A 91 -1.62 17.85 -7.01
CA ASP A 91 -1.24 18.29 -8.36
C ASP A 91 -1.76 17.37 -9.48
N GLY A 92 -2.50 16.31 -9.13
CA GLY A 92 -3.07 15.34 -10.06
C GLY A 92 -2.08 14.31 -10.60
N ASN A 93 -0.87 14.21 -10.02
CA ASN A 93 0.12 13.19 -10.37
C ASN A 93 0.30 12.16 -9.25
N LEU A 94 0.95 11.05 -9.57
CA LEU A 94 1.40 10.10 -8.56
C LEU A 94 2.80 10.49 -8.06
N LYS A 95 3.14 10.03 -6.86
CA LYS A 95 4.48 10.19 -6.28
C LYS A 95 4.97 8.84 -5.77
N SER A 96 6.18 8.46 -6.16
CA SER A 96 6.83 7.25 -5.66
C SER A 96 6.99 7.28 -4.15
N ILE A 97 6.61 6.20 -3.48
CA ILE A 97 6.74 6.07 -2.03
C ILE A 97 8.20 6.12 -1.58
N TYR A 98 9.13 5.55 -2.35
CA TYR A 98 10.54 5.45 -1.93
C TYR A 98 11.41 6.59 -2.44
N SER A 99 11.25 6.99 -3.70
CA SER A 99 12.11 8.06 -4.26
C SER A 99 11.53 9.46 -4.12
N GLY A 100 10.22 9.55 -3.89
CA GLY A 100 9.50 10.81 -3.97
C GLY A 100 9.40 11.39 -5.39
N SER A 101 9.81 10.66 -6.43
CA SER A 101 9.73 11.14 -7.81
C SER A 101 8.30 11.13 -8.31
N HIS A 102 7.99 12.07 -9.21
CA HIS A 102 6.71 12.12 -9.90
C HIS A 102 6.54 10.94 -10.87
N LYS A 103 5.32 10.41 -10.95
CA LYS A 103 4.91 9.43 -11.95
C LYS A 103 3.57 9.84 -12.57
N ASP A 104 3.47 9.70 -13.89
CA ASP A 104 2.24 9.96 -14.63
C ASP A 104 1.19 8.86 -14.33
N PRO A 105 0.01 9.20 -13.80
CA PRO A 105 -1.05 8.23 -13.52
C PRO A 105 -1.61 7.58 -14.80
N GLU A 106 -1.74 8.31 -15.91
CA GLU A 106 -2.26 7.73 -17.16
C GLU A 106 -1.28 6.67 -17.69
N GLN A 107 0.02 6.92 -17.60
CA GLN A 107 1.04 5.92 -17.91
C GLN A 107 0.94 4.70 -16.99
N ALA A 108 0.80 4.89 -15.68
CA ALA A 108 0.72 3.79 -14.70
C ALA A 108 -0.46 2.86 -14.97
N ILE A 109 -1.65 3.42 -15.20
CA ILE A 109 -2.87 2.66 -15.53
C ILE A 109 -2.68 1.88 -16.83
N ARG A 110 -2.15 2.52 -17.87
CA ARG A 110 -1.91 1.85 -19.18
C ARG A 110 -0.93 0.69 -19.07
N GLU A 111 0.16 0.87 -18.32
CA GLU A 111 1.16 -0.19 -18.09
C GLU A 111 0.51 -1.43 -17.43
N ASP A 112 -0.35 -1.23 -16.43
CA ASP A 112 -1.01 -2.33 -15.73
C ASP A 112 -2.07 -3.03 -16.58
N HIS A 113 -2.85 -2.30 -17.37
CA HIS A 113 -3.80 -2.89 -18.31
C HIS A 113 -3.09 -3.67 -19.42
N GLU A 114 -1.93 -3.21 -19.90
CA GLU A 114 -1.11 -3.97 -20.86
C GLU A 114 -0.60 -5.28 -20.25
N VAL A 115 -0.14 -5.26 -19.00
CA VAL A 115 0.31 -6.46 -18.29
C VAL A 115 -0.87 -7.43 -18.08
N ALA A 116 -2.06 -6.93 -17.72
CA ALA A 116 -3.25 -7.75 -17.53
C ALA A 116 -3.67 -8.44 -18.84
N LEU A 117 -3.63 -7.73 -19.96
CA LEU A 117 -3.93 -8.27 -21.28
C LEU A 117 -2.94 -9.37 -21.67
N LYS A 118 -1.63 -9.12 -21.57
CA LYS A 118 -0.60 -10.13 -21.88
C LYS A 118 -0.75 -11.38 -21.02
N ARG A 119 -0.97 -11.20 -19.72
CA ARG A 119 -1.19 -12.29 -18.78
C ARG A 119 -2.37 -13.17 -19.20
N LYS A 120 -3.49 -12.56 -19.59
CA LYS A 120 -4.67 -13.28 -20.09
C LYS A 120 -4.39 -14.01 -21.40
N GLU A 121 -3.72 -13.37 -22.36
CA GLU A 121 -3.36 -14.00 -23.64
C GLU A 121 -2.49 -15.26 -23.41
N GLU A 122 -1.53 -15.20 -22.48
CA GLU A 122 -0.72 -16.37 -22.11
C GLU A 122 -1.54 -17.45 -21.40
N TYR A 123 -2.48 -17.08 -20.53
CA TYR A 123 -3.40 -18.05 -19.92
C TYR A 123 -4.30 -18.72 -20.96
N GLU A 124 -4.83 -17.98 -21.93
CA GLU A 124 -5.63 -18.54 -23.02
C GLU A 124 -4.81 -19.53 -23.87
N LYS A 125 -3.55 -19.22 -24.17
CA LYS A 125 -2.62 -20.14 -24.85
C LYS A 125 -2.38 -21.42 -24.04
N LEU A 126 -2.20 -21.28 -22.73
CA LEU A 126 -1.99 -22.42 -21.83
C LEU A 126 -3.25 -23.29 -21.70
N LEU A 127 -4.44 -22.69 -21.62
CA LEU A 127 -5.73 -23.40 -21.59
C LEU A 127 -5.98 -24.19 -22.87
N ASN A 128 -5.71 -23.60 -24.03
CA ASN A 128 -5.87 -24.25 -25.33
C ASN A 128 -4.91 -25.45 -25.50
N ASN A 129 -3.76 -25.42 -24.83
CA ASN A 129 -2.76 -26.49 -24.83
C ASN A 129 -2.58 -27.12 -23.44
N LYS A 130 -3.68 -27.31 -22.70
CA LYS A 130 -3.65 -27.71 -21.30
C LYS A 130 -2.81 -29.00 -21.08
N PRO A 131 -1.69 -28.94 -20.34
CA PRO A 131 -0.95 -30.12 -19.93
C PRO A 131 -1.84 -31.06 -19.09
N LYS A 132 -1.67 -32.37 -19.27
CA LYS A 132 -2.37 -33.38 -18.46
C LYS A 132 -1.85 -33.50 -17.03
N ASN A 133 -0.67 -32.96 -16.75
CA ASN A 133 -0.01 -33.02 -15.46
C ASN A 133 -0.17 -31.69 -14.73
N ASP A 134 -0.76 -31.72 -13.54
CA ASP A 134 -1.01 -30.54 -12.71
C ASP A 134 0.29 -29.84 -12.28
N ASP A 135 1.40 -30.55 -12.07
CA ASP A 135 2.70 -29.92 -11.75
C ASP A 135 3.21 -29.07 -12.93
N VAL A 136 3.03 -29.56 -14.16
CA VAL A 136 3.42 -28.82 -15.37
C VAL A 136 2.51 -27.62 -15.57
N TRP A 137 1.20 -27.78 -15.31
CA TRP A 137 0.25 -26.68 -15.31
C TRP A 137 0.65 -25.59 -14.29
N ASN A 138 0.88 -25.98 -13.03
CA ASN A 138 1.22 -25.04 -11.95
C ASN A 138 2.53 -24.30 -12.23
N LYS A 139 3.54 -24.98 -12.78
CA LYS A 139 4.80 -24.33 -13.20
C LYS A 139 4.59 -23.34 -14.34
N ALA A 140 3.77 -23.67 -15.33
CA ALA A 140 3.47 -22.76 -16.43
C ALA A 140 2.69 -21.52 -15.94
N VAL A 141 1.72 -21.70 -15.05
CA VAL A 141 0.99 -20.60 -14.38
C VAL A 141 1.97 -19.70 -13.63
N ALA A 142 2.89 -20.26 -12.83
CA ALA A 142 3.88 -19.47 -12.10
C ALA A 142 4.81 -18.67 -13.02
N ILE A 143 5.22 -19.23 -14.17
CA ILE A 143 6.01 -18.52 -15.18
C ILE A 143 5.22 -17.33 -15.74
N ILE A 144 3.98 -17.54 -16.17
CA ILE A 144 3.10 -16.49 -16.70
C ILE A 144 2.97 -15.33 -15.70
N GLU A 145 2.73 -15.65 -14.43
CA GLU A 145 2.64 -14.66 -13.35
C GLU A 145 3.94 -13.88 -13.17
N SER A 146 5.10 -14.56 -13.19
CA SER A 146 6.41 -13.95 -12.98
C SER A 146 6.88 -13.08 -14.16
N GLU A 147 6.52 -13.42 -15.40
CA GLU A 147 6.89 -12.65 -16.59
C GLU A 147 5.95 -11.45 -16.81
N ASN A 148 4.74 -11.50 -16.27
CA ASN A 148 3.72 -10.47 -16.41
C ASN A 148 3.37 -9.88 -15.04
N MET A 149 4.38 -9.47 -14.28
CA MET A 149 4.20 -8.87 -12.96
C MET A 149 3.72 -7.42 -13.06
N PHE A 150 2.74 -7.10 -12.23
CA PHE A 150 2.34 -5.72 -11.98
C PHE A 150 3.36 -5.03 -11.09
N ASN A 151 3.51 -3.72 -11.27
CA ASN A 151 4.41 -2.93 -10.44
C ASN A 151 3.61 -2.02 -9.53
N CYS A 152 3.47 -2.46 -8.29
CA CYS A 152 2.93 -1.72 -7.15
C CYS A 152 3.75 -2.14 -5.93
N GLU A 153 4.06 -1.20 -5.05
CA GLU A 153 4.80 -1.49 -3.84
C GLU A 153 3.87 -2.04 -2.77
N HIS A 154 4.17 -3.24 -2.27
CA HIS A 154 3.60 -3.75 -1.03
C HIS A 154 4.55 -3.42 0.11
N VAL A 155 4.26 -2.39 0.91
CA VAL A 155 5.21 -1.94 1.94
C VAL A 155 5.48 -3.01 3.00
N VAL A 156 4.55 -3.96 3.18
CA VAL A 156 4.85 -5.28 3.78
C VAL A 156 5.02 -6.28 2.62
N PRO A 157 6.20 -6.89 2.42
CA PRO A 157 6.46 -7.75 1.26
C PRO A 157 5.49 -8.92 1.14
N GLN A 158 5.00 -9.18 -0.08
CA GLN A 158 4.09 -10.30 -0.35
C GLN A 158 4.67 -11.67 0.04
N SER A 159 5.99 -11.82 -0.01
CA SER A 159 6.68 -13.06 0.39
C SER A 159 6.68 -13.31 1.90
N TRP A 160 6.25 -12.35 2.72
CA TRP A 160 6.21 -12.52 4.18
C TRP A 160 4.89 -13.12 4.67
N PHE A 161 3.85 -13.14 3.84
CA PHE A 161 2.49 -13.60 4.17
C PHE A 161 1.92 -14.52 3.07
N ASP A 162 2.78 -15.27 2.38
CA ASP A 162 2.41 -16.25 1.34
C ASP A 162 1.56 -15.70 0.17
N GLN A 163 1.56 -14.38 -0.02
CA GLN A 163 0.74 -13.68 -1.02
C GLN A 163 -0.78 -13.90 -0.83
N ASP A 164 -1.22 -14.17 0.39
CA ASP A 164 -2.62 -14.48 0.67
C ASP A 164 -3.53 -13.25 0.65
N ASN A 165 -4.80 -13.48 0.31
CA ASN A 165 -5.87 -12.48 0.46
C ASN A 165 -6.50 -12.61 1.86
N PRO A 166 -6.97 -11.51 2.47
CA PRO A 166 -7.14 -10.18 1.88
C PRO A 166 -5.90 -9.28 1.93
N MET A 167 -4.81 -9.72 2.57
CA MET A 167 -3.59 -8.91 2.73
C MET A 167 -3.06 -8.40 1.40
N ARG A 168 -2.94 -9.26 0.38
CA ARG A 168 -2.35 -8.89 -0.91
C ARG A 168 -3.05 -7.73 -1.63
N GLY A 169 -4.35 -7.57 -1.43
CA GLY A 169 -5.18 -6.55 -2.04
C GLY A 169 -5.56 -5.36 -1.14
N ASP A 170 -5.10 -5.34 0.12
CA ASP A 170 -5.42 -4.25 1.04
C ASP A 170 -4.65 -2.97 0.69
N LEU A 171 -5.39 -1.98 0.17
CA LEU A 171 -4.90 -0.69 -0.30
C LEU A 171 -4.16 0.14 0.75
N HIS A 172 -4.34 -0.14 2.05
CA HIS A 172 -3.62 0.56 3.13
C HIS A 172 -2.11 0.31 3.13
N HIS A 173 -1.63 -0.73 2.43
CA HIS A 173 -0.20 -1.01 2.29
C HIS A 173 0.27 -1.15 0.83
N LEU A 174 -0.57 -0.73 -0.12
CA LEU A 174 -0.24 -0.64 -1.54
C LEU A 174 0.09 0.80 -1.94
N PHE A 175 1.24 1.01 -2.57
CA PHE A 175 1.69 2.35 -2.98
C PHE A 175 2.31 2.37 -4.37
N THR A 176 2.25 3.53 -5.00
CA THR A 176 2.95 3.82 -6.25
C THR A 176 4.46 3.83 -6.00
N CYS A 177 5.21 3.13 -6.85
CA CYS A 177 6.67 3.09 -6.80
C CYS A 177 7.22 2.82 -8.21
N GLU A 178 8.43 3.27 -8.53
CA GLU A 178 9.07 2.89 -9.78
C GLU A 178 9.55 1.43 -9.70
N LYS A 179 9.47 0.71 -10.83
CA LYS A 179 9.97 -0.66 -10.98
C LYS A 179 11.37 -0.85 -10.41
N LYS A 180 12.24 0.14 -10.62
CA LYS A 180 13.62 0.12 -10.13
C LYS A 180 13.69 0.20 -8.60
N CYS A 181 12.94 1.11 -7.98
CA CYS A 181 12.94 1.27 -6.53
C CYS A 181 12.30 0.07 -5.83
N ASN A 182 11.16 -0.40 -6.34
CA ASN A 182 10.48 -1.61 -5.86
C ASN A 182 11.41 -2.84 -5.94
N SER A 183 12.05 -3.06 -7.09
CA SER A 183 13.02 -4.17 -7.26
C SER A 183 14.25 -4.03 -6.34
N THR A 184 14.73 -2.80 -6.10
CA THR A 184 15.87 -2.53 -5.20
C THR A 184 15.50 -2.81 -3.75
N ARG A 185 14.29 -2.44 -3.34
CA ARG A 185 13.77 -2.69 -1.99
C ARG A 185 13.56 -4.19 -1.74
N SER A 186 13.23 -4.97 -2.76
CA SER A 186 13.08 -6.43 -2.68
C SER A 186 12.09 -6.83 -1.56
N ASN A 187 12.49 -7.71 -0.64
CA ASN A 187 11.74 -8.06 0.57
C ASN A 187 12.50 -7.67 1.85
N TYR A 188 13.37 -6.65 1.77
CA TYR A 188 14.20 -6.25 2.90
C TYR A 188 13.37 -5.52 3.96
N PRO A 189 13.54 -5.85 5.26
CA PRO A 189 12.92 -5.10 6.34
C PRO A 189 13.43 -3.66 6.37
N TYR A 190 12.57 -2.75 6.82
CA TYR A 190 12.95 -1.37 7.03
C TYR A 190 14.01 -1.25 8.13
N PHE A 191 14.88 -0.26 7.99
CA PHE A 191 15.93 0.05 8.95
C PHE A 191 16.27 1.53 8.93
N ASP A 192 16.73 2.05 10.07
CA ASP A 192 17.23 3.41 10.20
C ASP A 192 18.77 3.38 10.31
N PHE A 193 19.45 3.75 9.23
CA PHE A 193 20.91 3.86 9.19
C PHE A 193 21.32 5.21 9.76
N VAL A 194 21.97 5.19 10.93
CA VAL A 194 22.47 6.38 11.66
C VAL A 194 23.25 7.39 10.79
N GLU A 195 23.94 6.92 9.75
CA GLU A 195 24.76 7.74 8.84
C GLU A 195 24.01 8.22 7.58
N TYR A 196 22.73 7.87 7.43
CA TYR A 196 21.91 8.25 6.30
C TYR A 196 20.93 9.35 6.69
N THR A 197 21.21 10.56 6.22
CA THR A 197 20.24 11.64 6.21
C THR A 197 19.71 11.75 4.77
N PRO A 198 18.42 11.49 4.53
CA PRO A 198 17.80 11.80 3.24
C PRO A 198 18.18 13.23 2.82
N GLU A 199 18.44 13.47 1.53
CA GLU A 199 18.91 14.73 0.95
C GLU A 199 20.41 15.05 1.09
N MET A 200 21.25 14.20 1.72
CA MET A 200 22.71 14.38 1.65
C MET A 200 23.27 13.89 0.31
N ASP A 201 23.79 14.83 -0.48
CA ASP A 201 24.46 14.59 -1.77
C ASP A 201 25.84 13.94 -1.55
N ILE A 202 25.84 12.67 -1.16
CA ILE A 202 27.05 11.84 -1.05
C ILE A 202 27.05 10.91 -2.26
N GLU A 203 28.14 10.95 -3.03
CA GLU A 203 28.42 10.22 -4.29
C GLU A 203 28.26 8.68 -4.23
N THR A 204 27.68 8.13 -3.17
CA THR A 204 27.29 6.71 -3.02
C THR A 204 25.77 6.49 -2.97
N ILE A 205 24.92 7.49 -3.23
CA ILE A 205 23.49 7.28 -3.53
C ILE A 205 23.35 6.89 -5.01
N LYS A 206 23.74 5.66 -5.35
CA LYS A 206 23.30 5.10 -6.63
C LYS A 206 21.82 4.73 -6.48
N THR A 207 20.98 5.62 -6.99
CA THR A 207 19.52 5.65 -7.09
C THR A 207 18.77 6.24 -5.92
N GLN A 208 18.03 7.32 -6.22
CA GLN A 208 17.18 8.16 -5.36
C GLN A 208 16.11 7.40 -4.55
N CYS A 209 16.11 6.07 -4.52
CA CYS A 209 15.11 5.25 -3.85
C CYS A 209 15.32 5.16 -2.33
N GLY A 210 16.57 5.24 -1.87
CA GLY A 210 16.93 4.96 -0.49
C GLY A 210 18.31 4.32 -0.34
N LYS A 211 18.66 4.00 0.91
CA LYS A 211 19.86 3.22 1.26
C LYS A 211 19.50 1.74 1.42
N TYR A 212 20.31 0.89 0.80
CA TYR A 212 20.26 -0.57 0.99
C TYR A 212 21.62 -1.07 1.46
N GLU A 213 21.66 -1.79 2.59
CA GLU A 213 22.89 -2.39 3.12
C GLU A 213 22.55 -3.61 3.98
N LYS A 214 23.26 -4.73 3.79
CA LYS A 214 23.12 -5.97 4.61
C LYS A 214 21.68 -6.44 4.73
N GLU A 215 20.98 -6.58 3.59
CA GLU A 215 19.60 -7.07 3.54
C GLU A 215 18.60 -6.19 4.31
N LYS A 216 18.89 -4.88 4.41
CA LYS A 216 18.04 -3.88 5.06
C LYS A 216 17.88 -2.66 4.18
N PHE A 217 16.74 -2.00 4.31
CA PHE A 217 16.37 -0.88 3.44
C PHE A 217 15.88 0.32 4.24
N GLU A 218 16.35 1.51 3.87
CA GLU A 218 15.85 2.78 4.37
C GLU A 218 15.44 3.64 3.19
N PRO A 219 14.17 4.05 3.08
CA PRO A 219 13.72 4.79 1.92
C PRO A 219 14.15 6.26 1.98
N GLU A 220 14.37 6.86 0.80
CA GLU A 220 14.70 8.30 0.68
C GLU A 220 13.48 9.17 1.02
N SER A 221 12.30 8.73 0.60
CA SER A 221 11.00 9.35 0.87
C SER A 221 10.05 8.36 1.55
N GLY A 222 8.92 8.84 2.07
CA GLY A 222 7.85 7.96 2.52
C GLY A 222 8.06 7.22 3.85
N LYS A 223 9.08 7.57 4.66
CA LYS A 223 9.35 6.91 5.96
C LYS A 223 8.14 6.87 6.90
N GLY A 224 7.42 7.99 7.03
CA GLY A 224 6.22 8.07 7.87
C GLY A 224 5.07 7.20 7.33
N GLU A 225 4.83 7.29 6.02
CA GLU A 225 3.82 6.51 5.32
C GLU A 225 4.05 5.00 5.45
N VAL A 226 5.28 4.52 5.20
CA VAL A 226 5.59 3.09 5.31
C VAL A 226 5.56 2.60 6.75
N ALA A 227 5.92 3.44 7.71
CA ALA A 227 5.81 3.12 9.12
C ALA A 227 4.36 2.91 9.54
N ARG A 228 3.47 3.87 9.23
CA ARG A 228 2.04 3.77 9.56
C ARG A 228 1.33 2.64 8.84
N ALA A 229 1.68 2.37 7.58
CA ALA A 229 1.11 1.25 6.84
C ALA A 229 1.58 -0.11 7.39
N THR A 230 2.86 -0.23 7.78
CA THR A 230 3.40 -1.46 8.40
C THR A 230 2.79 -1.70 9.79
N LEU A 231 2.70 -0.66 10.62
CA LEU A 231 2.07 -0.73 11.94
C LEU A 231 0.57 -1.04 11.85
N TYR A 232 -0.13 -0.48 10.86
CA TYR A 232 -1.52 -0.88 10.54
C TYR A 232 -1.62 -2.36 10.17
N PHE A 233 -0.70 -2.87 9.33
CA PHE A 233 -0.68 -4.27 8.93
C PHE A 233 -0.60 -5.18 10.17
N LEU A 234 0.23 -4.84 11.16
CA LEU A 234 0.33 -5.58 12.42
C LEU A 234 -0.96 -5.57 13.25
N ILE A 235 -1.71 -4.46 13.24
CA ILE A 235 -3.04 -4.39 13.88
C ILE A 235 -4.03 -5.27 13.11
N ARG A 236 -4.07 -5.14 11.78
CA ARG A 236 -5.09 -5.78 10.95
C ARG A 236 -4.88 -7.29 10.82
N TYR A 237 -3.62 -7.73 10.76
CA TYR A 237 -3.19 -9.08 10.41
C TYR A 237 -2.21 -9.66 11.45
N PRO A 238 -2.63 -9.80 12.72
CA PRO A 238 -1.76 -10.29 13.78
C PRO A 238 -1.33 -11.73 13.52
N GLY A 239 -0.03 -12.00 13.66
CA GLY A 239 0.55 -13.33 13.49
C GLY A 239 0.89 -13.70 12.04
N GLU A 240 0.67 -12.81 11.08
CA GLU A 240 1.00 -13.09 9.67
C GLU A 240 2.48 -12.86 9.33
N ILE A 241 3.20 -12.04 10.12
CA ILE A 241 4.62 -11.75 9.89
C ILE A 241 5.47 -11.90 11.15
N SER A 242 6.69 -12.45 11.00
CA SER A 242 7.69 -12.62 12.08
C SER A 242 9.03 -11.92 11.79
N HIS A 243 9.08 -11.12 10.72
CA HIS A 243 10.31 -10.52 10.19
C HIS A 243 10.82 -9.30 10.99
N TYR A 244 10.02 -8.80 11.93
CA TYR A 244 10.37 -7.67 12.79
C TYR A 244 10.52 -8.10 14.25
N SER A 245 11.46 -7.46 14.95
CA SER A 245 11.61 -7.53 16.40
C SER A 245 10.94 -6.35 17.09
N ALA A 246 10.81 -6.39 18.42
CA ALA A 246 10.34 -5.24 19.20
C ALA A 246 11.19 -3.97 18.99
N LYS A 247 12.48 -4.10 18.64
CA LYS A 247 13.33 -2.96 18.31
C LYS A 247 12.96 -2.34 16.96
N ASP A 248 12.56 -3.16 16.00
CA ASP A 248 12.15 -2.67 14.69
C ASP A 248 10.78 -1.98 14.78
N ILE A 249 9.88 -2.49 15.63
CA ILE A 249 8.63 -1.79 15.98
C ILE A 249 8.91 -0.41 16.57
N GLU A 250 9.84 -0.30 17.51
CA GLU A 250 10.23 1.00 18.07
C GLU A 250 10.81 1.94 17.01
N MET A 251 11.57 1.41 16.04
CA MET A 251 12.07 2.21 14.90
C MET A 251 10.91 2.73 14.02
N LEU A 252 9.91 1.90 13.71
CA LEU A 252 8.72 2.35 12.98
C LEU A 252 7.92 3.39 13.76
N LEU A 253 7.81 3.25 15.09
CA LEU A 253 7.18 4.26 15.95
C LEU A 253 7.97 5.58 15.97
N ASN A 254 9.31 5.53 15.95
CA ASN A 254 10.13 6.73 15.80
C ASN A 254 9.84 7.43 14.46
N TRP A 255 9.81 6.70 13.35
CA TRP A 255 9.45 7.28 12.04
C TRP A 255 8.04 7.85 12.03
N HIS A 256 7.07 7.18 12.66
CA HIS A 256 5.72 7.72 12.82
C HIS A 256 5.71 9.08 13.54
N ARG A 257 6.50 9.24 14.61
CA ARG A 257 6.60 10.47 15.40
C ARG A 257 7.33 11.59 14.65
N ASP A 258 8.42 11.25 13.97
CA ASP A 258 9.29 12.22 13.30
C ASP A 258 8.68 12.74 11.99
N PHE A 259 7.94 11.90 11.27
CA PHE A 259 7.31 12.23 9.98
C PHE A 259 5.80 12.45 10.13
N LYS A 260 5.44 13.74 10.27
CA LYS A 260 4.05 14.19 10.45
C LYS A 260 3.12 13.69 9.34
N ILE A 261 1.90 13.36 9.73
CA ILE A 261 0.83 12.92 8.83
C ILE A 261 0.53 14.05 7.83
N SER A 262 0.61 13.73 6.54
CA SER A 262 0.31 14.67 5.46
C SER A 262 -1.16 14.69 5.08
N VAL A 263 -1.63 15.75 4.40
CA VAL A 263 -2.98 15.81 3.82
C VAL A 263 -3.21 14.68 2.81
N TYR A 264 -2.17 14.24 2.11
CA TYR A 264 -2.23 13.09 1.21
C TYR A 264 -2.57 11.81 1.96
N GLU A 265 -1.98 11.55 3.13
CA GLU A 265 -2.29 10.34 3.90
C GLU A 265 -3.72 10.35 4.43
N LYS A 266 -4.22 11.51 4.89
CA LYS A 266 -5.61 11.66 5.29
C LYS A 266 -6.57 11.41 4.11
N HIS A 267 -6.25 11.99 2.95
CA HIS A 267 -6.98 11.72 1.70
C HIS A 267 -6.97 10.22 1.36
N ARG A 268 -5.81 9.56 1.38
CA ARG A 268 -5.69 8.12 1.14
C ARG A 268 -6.60 7.32 2.06
N ASN A 269 -6.51 7.57 3.36
CA ASN A 269 -7.27 6.84 4.36
C ASN A 269 -8.78 6.97 4.14
N LYS A 270 -9.24 8.17 3.77
CA LYS A 270 -10.63 8.44 3.40
C LYS A 270 -11.07 7.73 2.13
N GLU A 271 -10.30 7.82 1.05
CA GLU A 271 -10.66 7.19 -0.23
C GLU A 271 -10.64 5.65 -0.11
N ILE A 272 -9.68 5.09 0.64
CA ILE A 272 -9.66 3.66 0.97
C ILE A 272 -10.90 3.29 1.79
N TYR A 273 -11.30 4.10 2.77
CA TYR A 273 -12.53 3.85 3.53
C TYR A 273 -13.76 3.79 2.63
N HIS A 274 -13.89 4.67 1.64
CA HIS A 274 -15.03 4.63 0.73
C HIS A 274 -15.11 3.32 -0.07
N ILE A 275 -13.95 2.70 -0.35
CA ILE A 275 -13.83 1.44 -1.10
C ILE A 275 -13.90 0.23 -0.16
N GLN A 276 -12.93 0.05 0.75
CA GLN A 276 -12.76 -1.15 1.58
C GLN A 276 -13.55 -1.13 2.89
N LYS A 277 -14.07 0.03 3.30
CA LYS A 277 -14.80 0.29 4.56
C LYS A 277 -13.99 0.23 5.86
N ASN A 278 -12.71 -0.16 5.82
CA ASN A 278 -11.78 -0.07 6.94
C ASN A 278 -10.86 1.16 6.87
N ARG A 279 -10.36 1.60 8.03
CA ARG A 279 -9.44 2.74 8.16
C ARG A 279 -8.15 2.37 8.88
N ASN A 280 -7.10 3.14 8.64
CA ASN A 280 -5.86 3.08 9.38
C ASN A 280 -5.91 4.04 10.60
N PRO A 281 -5.96 3.52 11.84
CA PRO A 281 -6.07 4.34 13.05
C PRO A 281 -4.86 5.25 13.28
N LEU A 282 -3.69 4.95 12.70
CA LEU A 282 -2.47 5.74 12.88
C LEU A 282 -2.44 7.00 12.03
N ILE A 283 -3.35 7.11 11.06
CA ILE A 283 -3.57 8.33 10.28
C ILE A 283 -4.62 9.21 10.97
N ASP A 284 -5.68 8.59 11.50
CA ASP A 284 -6.81 9.29 12.13
C ASP A 284 -6.51 9.77 13.56
N PHE A 285 -5.81 8.94 14.34
CA PHE A 285 -5.49 9.13 15.76
C PHE A 285 -3.99 8.91 16.05
N PRO A 286 -3.09 9.66 15.38
CA PRO A 286 -1.65 9.43 15.45
C PRO A 286 -1.05 9.57 16.86
N GLU A 287 -1.67 10.37 17.73
CA GLU A 287 -1.24 10.60 19.11
C GLU A 287 -1.45 9.38 20.03
N TYR A 288 -2.22 8.39 19.60
CA TYR A 288 -2.48 7.16 20.35
C TYR A 288 -1.57 5.99 19.95
N ALA A 289 -0.68 6.17 18.97
CA ALA A 289 0.22 5.11 18.49
C ALA A 289 1.02 4.47 19.64
N ASP A 290 1.59 5.27 20.54
CA ASP A 290 2.38 4.76 21.67
C ASP A 290 1.55 4.00 22.72
N LYS A 291 0.21 4.06 22.66
CA LYS A 291 -0.70 3.31 23.51
C LYS A 291 -1.14 1.97 22.90
N ILE A 292 -0.62 1.58 21.74
CA ILE A 292 -0.93 0.31 21.09
C ILE A 292 0.23 -0.67 21.26
N ASP A 293 -0.04 -1.92 21.64
CA ASP A 293 0.97 -2.96 21.77
C ASP A 293 1.15 -3.73 20.45
N PHE A 294 1.95 -3.17 19.54
CA PHE A 294 2.18 -3.75 18.21
C PHE A 294 2.97 -5.06 18.22
N VAL A 295 3.63 -5.42 19.33
CA VAL A 295 4.33 -6.71 19.43
C VAL A 295 3.34 -7.88 19.34
N LEU A 296 2.09 -7.66 19.75
CA LEU A 296 1.00 -8.63 19.59
C LEU A 296 0.63 -8.93 18.14
N GLY A 297 1.03 -8.06 17.21
CA GLY A 297 0.82 -8.27 15.78
C GLY A 297 1.84 -9.19 15.12
N LEU A 298 2.95 -9.52 15.81
CA LEU A 298 3.99 -10.41 15.30
C LEU A 298 3.63 -11.88 15.55
N SER A 299 4.14 -12.77 14.69
CA SER A 299 4.07 -14.23 14.86
C SER A 299 4.98 -14.79 15.95
#